data_AF-A0A2G1YB17-F1
#
_entry.id   AF-A0A2G1YB17-F1
#
_cell.length_a   1.000
_cell.length_b   1.000
_cell.length_c   1.000
_cell.angle_alpha   90.00
_cell.angle_beta   90.00
_cell.angle_gamma   90.00
#
_symmetry.space_group_name_H-M   'P 1'
#
loop_
_entity.id
_entity.type
_entity.pdbx_description
1 polymer ?
#
loop_
_entity_poly.entity_id
_entity_poly.type
_entity_poly.pdbx_seq_one_letter_code
_entity_poly.pdbx_strand_id
1 'polypeptide(L)' 'MIEFKPIENDELLLKLSPLVRAIDLTLNYTNTQNGIELTKGMAFNRKFVHWAAKEFHWPGH' A
#
# COMPACT_ATOMS: atom_id res chain seq x y z
N MET A 1 14.54 20.19 8.02
CA MET A 1 14.09 19.40 6.85
C MET A 1 14.88 18.11 6.90
N ILE A 2 14.20 16.96 7.04
CA ILE A 2 14.88 15.66 7.14
C ILE A 2 15.25 15.25 5.71
N GLU A 3 16.52 14.95 5.46
CA GLU A 3 16.95 14.40 4.18
C GLU A 3 16.43 12.97 4.05
N PHE A 4 15.68 12.72 2.97
CA PHE A 4 15.28 11.37 2.60
C PHE A 4 16.42 10.72 1.83
N LYS A 5 16.95 9.61 2.35
CA LYS A 5 17.86 8.77 1.58
C LYS A 5 17.07 8.05 0.49
N PRO A 6 17.52 8.06 -0.77
CA PRO A 6 16.93 7.22 -1.79
C PRO A 6 17.12 5.76 -1.39
N ILE A 7 16.03 5.01 -1.49
CA ILE A 7 16.01 3.56 -1.30
C ILE A 7 16.16 2.94 -2.68
N GLU A 8 17.16 2.08 -2.84
CA GLU A 8 17.34 1.32 -4.08
C GLU A 8 16.20 0.30 -4.23
N ASN A 9 15.63 0.20 -5.43
CA ASN A 9 14.41 -0.57 -5.68
C ASN A 9 14.57 -2.09 -5.40
N ASP A 10 15.81 -2.56 -5.29
CA ASP A 10 16.17 -3.94 -5.02
C ASP A 10 16.47 -4.25 -3.54
N GLU A 11 16.39 -3.27 -2.65
CA GLU A 11 16.74 -3.44 -1.24
C GLU A 11 15.83 -4.50 -0.59
N LEU A 12 16.42 -5.40 0.21
CA LEU A 12 15.68 -6.48 0.89
C LEU A 12 14.53 -5.94 1.75
N LEU A 13 14.62 -4.69 2.22
CA LEU A 13 13.57 -4.02 2.96
C LEU A 13 12.26 -3.92 2.15
N LEU A 14 12.33 -3.62 0.85
CA LEU A 14 11.19 -3.59 -0.06
C LEU A 14 10.59 -4.99 -0.31
N LYS A 15 11.45 -6.01 -0.35
CA LYS A 15 11.06 -7.40 -0.65
C LYS A 15 10.53 -8.15 0.58
N LEU A 16 11.04 -7.84 1.77
CA LEU A 16 10.77 -8.61 2.99
C LEU A 16 9.84 -7.90 3.97
N SER A 17 9.73 -6.57 3.94
CA SER A 17 8.81 -5.85 4.84
C SER A 17 7.38 -5.90 4.30
N PRO A 18 6.43 -6.58 4.99
CA PRO A 18 5.04 -6.63 4.55
C PRO A 18 4.42 -5.23 4.48
N LEU A 19 4.85 -4.33 5.37
CA LEU A 19 4.36 -2.95 5.39
C LEU A 19 4.84 -2.16 4.18
N VAL A 20 6.13 -2.24 3.83
CA VAL A 20 6.67 -1.51 2.67
C VAL A 20 6.02 -2.01 1.38
N ARG A 21 5.87 -3.33 1.24
CA ARG A 21 5.15 -3.93 0.12
C ARG A 21 3.69 -3.46 0.05
N ALA A 22 2.97 -3.43 1.19
CA ALA A 22 1.59 -2.96 1.23
C ALA A 22 1.46 -1.48 0.83
N ILE A 23 2.42 -0.63 1.22
CA ILE A 23 2.48 0.78 0.81
C ILE A 23 2.68 0.89 -0.70
N ASP A 24 3.67 0.18 -1.26
CA ASP A 24 3.95 0.19 -2.70
C ASP A 24 2.72 -0.26 -3.52
N LEU A 25 2.09 -1.36 -3.12
CA LEU A 25 0.84 -1.84 -3.73
C LEU A 25 -0.27 -0.79 -3.65
N THR A 26 -0.40 -0.09 -2.52
CA THR A 26 -1.41 0.97 -2.33
C THR A 26 -1.16 2.15 -3.26
N LEU A 27 0.09 2.59 -3.40
CA LEU A 27 0.46 3.67 -4.32
C LEU A 27 0.21 3.28 -5.79
N ASN A 28 0.49 2.03 -6.15
CA ASN A 28 0.16 1.54 -7.49
C ASN A 28 -1.36 1.44 -7.70
N TYR A 29 -2.13 1.01 -6.69
CA TYR A 29 -3.59 1.02 -6.73
C TYR A 29 -4.14 2.43 -6.95
N THR A 30 -3.65 3.43 -6.22
CA THR A 30 -4.13 4.81 -6.38
C THR A 30 -3.81 5.35 -7.77
N ASN A 31 -2.64 5.03 -8.33
CA ASN A 31 -2.28 5.43 -9.68
C ASN A 31 -3.19 4.77 -10.75
N THR A 32 -3.53 3.49 -10.59
CA THR A 32 -4.36 2.74 -11.55
C THR A 32 -5.86 2.99 -11.42
N GLN A 33 -6.35 3.29 -10.22
CA GLN A 33 -7.78 3.47 -9.91
C GLN A 33 -8.18 4.95 -9.74
N ASN A 34 -7.28 5.88 -10.03
CA ASN A 34 -7.47 7.33 -9.86
C ASN A 34 -7.81 7.71 -8.40
N GLY A 35 -7.08 7.10 -7.46
CA GLY A 35 -7.20 7.31 -6.02
C GLY A 35 -7.94 6.17 -5.30
N ILE A 36 -8.15 6.39 -3.99
CA ILE A 36 -8.97 5.51 -3.15
C ILE A 36 -10.20 6.30 -2.75
N GLU A 37 -11.37 5.85 -3.20
CA GLU A 37 -12.61 6.50 -2.79
C GLU A 37 -12.84 6.29 -1.29
N LEU A 38 -13.40 7.32 -0.65
CA LEU A 38 -13.80 7.26 0.74
C LEU A 38 -15.31 7.08 0.86
N THR A 39 -15.71 6.46 1.96
CA THR A 39 -17.10 6.45 2.43
C THR A 39 -17.48 7.85 2.92
N LYS A 40 -18.78 8.10 3.14
CA LYS A 40 -19.26 9.35 3.76
C LYS A 40 -18.67 9.61 5.15
N GLY A 41 -18.28 8.55 5.86
CA GLY A 41 -17.61 8.62 7.16
C GLY A 41 -16.09 8.74 7.07
N MET A 42 -15.54 9.07 5.88
CA MET A 42 -14.11 9.25 5.63
C MET A 42 -13.23 7.98 5.84
N ALA A 43 -13.85 6.80 5.97
CA ALA A 43 -13.14 5.53 5.92
C ALA A 43 -12.92 5.09 4.46
N PHE A 44 -11.92 4.24 4.20
CA PHE A 44 -11.72 3.65 2.87
C PHE A 44 -12.94 2.86 2.40
N ASN A 45 -13.25 2.92 1.11
CA ASN A 45 -14.38 2.18 0.55
C ASN A 45 -14.19 0.66 0.64
N ARG A 46 -15.30 -0.09 0.58
CA ARG A 46 -15.29 -1.56 0.68
C ARG A 46 -14.46 -2.22 -0.43
N LYS A 47 -14.43 -1.63 -1.63
CA LYS A 47 -13.70 -2.19 -2.79
C LYS A 47 -12.20 -2.23 -2.51
N PHE A 48 -11.63 -1.11 -2.08
CA PHE A 48 -10.22 -1.01 -1.69
C PHE A 48 -9.91 -1.96 -0.54
N VAL A 49 -10.75 -2.02 0.50
CA VAL A 49 -10.51 -2.89 1.66
C VAL A 49 -10.49 -4.38 1.26
N HIS A 50 -11.41 -4.85 0.41
CA HIS A 50 -11.40 -6.24 -0.06
C HIS A 50 -10.19 -6.54 -0.93
N TRP A 51 -9.82 -5.62 -1.80
CA TRP A 51 -8.62 -5.74 -2.61
C TRP A 51 -7.35 -5.78 -1.74
N ALA A 52 -7.21 -4.86 -0.79
CA ALA A 52 -6.06 -4.78 0.11
C ALA A 52 -5.90 -6.04 0.97
N ALA A 53 -7.00 -6.58 1.48
CA ALA A 53 -7.00 -7.85 2.21
C ALA A 53 -6.49 -9.03 1.36
N LYS A 54 -6.79 -9.03 0.05
CA LYS A 54 -6.34 -10.06 -0.88
C LYS A 54 -4.87 -9.90 -1.26
N GLU A 55 -4.41 -8.68 -1.51
CA GLU A 55 -3.10 -8.41 -2.12
C GLU A 55 -1.97 -8.18 -1.11
N PHE A 56 -2.26 -7.74 0.13
CA PHE A 56 -1.20 -7.43 1.10
C PHE A 56 -0.54 -8.69 1.68
N HIS A 57 -1.23 -9.83 1.65
CA HIS A 57 -0.73 -11.12 2.19
C HIS A 57 -0.09 -10.95 3.58
N TRP A 58 -0.85 -10.38 4.51
CA TRP A 58 -0.35 -10.13 5.86
C TRP A 58 0.09 -11.45 6.52
N PRO A 59 1.21 -11.46 7.25
CA PRO A 59 1.63 -12.65 7.98
C PRO A 59 0.53 -13.14 8.93
N GLY A 60 0.18 -14.41 8.83
CA GLY A 60 -0.84 -15.04 9.68
C GLY A 60 -2.28 -14.98 9.16
N HIS A 61 -2.49 -14.48 7.93
CA HIS A 61 -3.79 -14.45 7.26
C HIS A 61 -3.73 -15.00 5.83
#